data_AF-A0A972CB08-F1
#
_entry.id   AF-A0A972CB08-F1
#
_cell.length_a   1.000
_cell.length_b   1.000
_cell.length_c   1.000
_cell.angle_alpha   90.00
_cell.angle_beta   90.00
_cell.angle_gamma   90.00
#
_symmetry.space_group_name_H-M   'P 1'
#
loop_
_entity.id
_entity.type
_entity.pdbx_description
1 polymer ?
#
loop_
_entity_poly.entity_id
_entity_poly.type
_entity_poly.pdbx_seq_one_letter_code
_entity_poly.pdbx_strand_id
1 'polypeptide(L)'
;MRVICIKRKSLYLIISVLIILIILLSILHLNSKAVPTMNILIADKIIGIDPGHGGIDSGAIGPSGIEEAEINLKIALKLRDIIVKNGGKVVLTRETEEGLYTAKSKSLKEMKTEDLHNRKEIIERGNCDILISIHLNSFEQSKYYGAQTFYGKDNLESQKLALSIQNQLREVLDKDNKRVPQELEDVFLINNLDIPAIVVECGFLSNPTEEKLLADEDYQKKIALAIYNGIVKYFLDKENTNI
;
A
#
# COMPACT_ATOMS: atom_id res chain seq x y z
N MET A 1 -3.46 18.17 69.27
CA MET A 1 -3.98 17.21 68.26
C MET A 1 -5.38 17.67 67.86
N ARG A 2 -5.60 18.13 66.63
CA ARG A 2 -6.95 18.56 66.17
C ARG A 2 -7.64 17.36 65.54
N VAL A 3 -8.73 16.90 66.17
CA VAL A 3 -9.58 15.82 65.65
C VAL A 3 -10.68 16.45 64.80
N ILE A 4 -10.73 16.10 63.52
CA ILE A 4 -11.76 16.56 62.59
C ILE A 4 -12.84 15.47 62.54
N CYS A 5 -14.02 15.73 63.11
CA CYS A 5 -15.17 14.83 63.04
C CYS A 5 -16.04 15.15 61.83
N ILE A 6 -16.06 14.27 60.83
CA ILE A 6 -16.93 14.37 59.66
C ILE A 6 -18.19 13.53 59.89
N LYS A 7 -19.37 14.11 59.70
CA LYS A 7 -20.65 13.38 59.79
C LYS A 7 -20.75 12.36 58.64
N ARG A 8 -21.24 11.16 58.94
CA ARG A 8 -21.42 10.06 57.98
C ARG A 8 -22.10 10.49 56.66
N LYS A 9 -23.15 11.32 56.73
CA LYS A 9 -23.85 11.85 55.54
C LYS A 9 -22.97 12.73 54.66
N SER A 10 -22.12 13.58 55.27
CA SER A 10 -21.17 14.42 54.55
C SER A 10 -20.06 13.59 53.90
N LEU A 11 -19.65 12.49 54.53
CA LEU A 11 -18.68 11.56 53.95
C LEU A 11 -19.23 10.89 52.68
N TYR A 12 -20.48 10.41 52.70
CA TYR A 12 -21.11 9.82 51.51
C TYR A 12 -21.25 10.83 50.36
N LEU A 13 -21.58 12.09 50.67
CA LEU A 13 -21.68 13.15 49.67
C LEU A 13 -20.31 13.41 49.00
N ILE A 14 -19.25 13.55 49.80
CA ILE A 14 -17.89 13.76 49.29
C ILE A 14 -17.44 12.60 48.39
N ILE A 15 -17.69 11.36 48.81
CA ILE A 15 -17.37 10.16 48.00
C ILE A 15 -18.15 10.17 46.68
N SER A 16 -19.44 10.49 46.71
CA SER A 16 -20.27 10.54 45.49
C SER A 16 -19.78 11.59 44.47
N VAL A 17 -19.37 12.77 44.95
CA VAL A 17 -18.82 13.84 44.11
C VAL A 17 -17.48 13.42 43.50
N LEU A 18 -16.62 12.76 44.29
CA LEU A 18 -15.34 12.22 43.81
C LEU A 18 -15.53 11.17 42.72
N ILE A 19 -16.51 10.26 42.88
CA ILE A 19 -16.82 9.24 41.86
C ILE A 19 -17.31 9.91 40.57
N ILE A 20 -18.22 10.88 40.66
CA ILE A 20 -18.70 11.61 39.48
C ILE A 20 -17.56 12.35 38.78
N LEU A 21 -16.65 12.98 39.53
CA LEU A 21 -15.50 13.67 38.97
C LEU A 21 -14.54 12.71 38.23
N ILE A 22 -14.30 11.52 38.79
CA ILE A 22 -13.49 10.47 38.15
C ILE A 22 -14.15 9.98 36.86
N ILE A 23 -15.47 9.79 36.87
CA ILE A 23 -16.24 9.40 35.68
C ILE A 23 -16.15 10.51 34.61
N LEU A 24 -16.28 11.77 35.00
CA LEU A 24 -16.18 12.90 34.07
C LEU A 24 -14.78 13.01 33.45
N LEU A 25 -13.73 12.86 34.26
CA LEU A 25 -12.33 12.89 33.81
C LEU A 25 -12.00 11.71 32.89
N SER A 26 -12.56 10.53 33.15
CA SER A 26 -12.37 9.36 32.29
C SER A 26 -13.10 9.52 30.95
N ILE A 27 -14.31 10.07 30.91
CA ILE A 27 -15.02 10.41 29.66
C ILE A 27 -14.22 11.44 28.84
N LEU A 28 -13.69 12.47 29.50
CA LEU A 28 -12.84 13.48 28.83
C LEU A 28 -11.54 12.87 28.29
N HIS A 29 -10.94 11.89 29.00
CA HIS A 29 -9.75 11.18 28.53
C HIS A 29 -10.04 10.19 27.39
N LEU A 30 -11.25 9.64 27.32
CA LEU A 30 -11.70 8.77 26.22
C LEU A 30 -11.95 9.58 24.95
N ASN A 31 -12.55 10.77 25.07
CA ASN A 31 -12.85 11.63 23.92
C ASN A 31 -11.62 12.29 23.29
N SER A 32 -10.47 12.37 23.99
CA SER A 32 -9.23 12.92 23.43
C SER A 32 -8.46 11.94 22.53
N LYS A 33 -8.95 10.70 22.38
CA LYS A 33 -8.35 9.66 21.53
C LYS A 33 -9.36 9.11 20.52
N ALA A 34 -10.07 9.99 19.83
CA ALA A 34 -10.79 9.59 18.63
C ALA A 34 -9.76 9.19 17.57
N VAL A 35 -9.50 7.88 17.44
CA VAL A 35 -8.69 7.33 16.34
C VAL A 35 -9.62 7.24 15.13
N PRO A 36 -9.31 7.89 14.00
CA PRO A 36 -10.09 7.70 12.78
C PRO A 36 -10.07 6.21 12.42
N THR A 37 -11.25 5.63 12.21
CA THR A 37 -11.36 4.24 11.74
C THR A 37 -10.76 4.14 10.33
N MET A 38 -10.00 3.07 10.04
CA MET A 38 -9.26 2.89 8.77
C MET A 38 -10.10 3.16 7.51
N ASN A 39 -11.40 2.84 7.52
CA ASN A 39 -12.30 3.08 6.39
C ASN A 39 -12.46 4.57 6.03
N ILE A 40 -12.38 5.49 6.98
CA ILE A 40 -12.59 6.92 6.71
C ILE A 40 -11.39 7.52 5.98
N LEU A 41 -10.17 7.05 6.29
CA LEU A 41 -8.91 7.63 5.79
C LEU A 41 -8.70 7.46 4.28
N ILE A 42 -9.37 6.49 3.67
CA ILE A 42 -9.27 6.21 2.24
C ILE A 42 -10.60 6.32 1.50
N ALA A 43 -11.71 6.61 2.18
CA ALA A 43 -13.05 6.61 1.58
C ALA A 43 -13.23 7.63 0.44
N ASP A 44 -12.51 8.75 0.53
CA ASP A 44 -12.51 9.81 -0.47
C ASP A 44 -11.36 9.71 -1.47
N LYS A 45 -10.47 8.72 -1.32
CA LYS A 45 -9.27 8.55 -2.16
C LYS A 45 -9.51 7.58 -3.32
N ILE A 46 -8.90 7.89 -4.46
CA ILE A 46 -8.86 7.06 -5.66
C ILE A 46 -7.45 6.51 -5.80
N ILE A 47 -7.29 5.21 -5.61
CA ILE A 47 -6.00 4.53 -5.65
C ILE A 47 -5.78 3.94 -7.04
N GLY A 48 -4.78 4.43 -7.77
CA GLY A 48 -4.29 3.80 -8.98
C GLY A 48 -3.51 2.54 -8.64
N ILE A 49 -3.86 1.42 -9.26
CA ILE A 49 -3.11 0.17 -9.16
C ILE A 49 -2.72 -0.26 -10.56
N ASP A 50 -1.43 -0.46 -10.77
CA ASP A 50 -0.88 -0.91 -12.04
C ASP A 50 -0.25 -2.30 -11.87
N PRO A 51 -0.93 -3.39 -12.26
CA PRO A 51 -0.27 -4.68 -12.38
C PRO A 51 0.71 -4.61 -13.56
N GLY A 52 2.01 -4.59 -13.25
CA GLY A 52 3.06 -4.48 -14.25
C GLY A 52 2.98 -5.57 -15.31
N HIS A 53 3.50 -5.28 -16.51
CA HIS A 53 3.52 -6.20 -17.65
C HIS A 53 2.11 -6.63 -18.12
N GLY A 54 2.00 -7.66 -18.96
CA GLY A 54 0.75 -8.17 -19.52
C GLY A 54 0.82 -8.32 -21.05
N GLY A 55 0.01 -9.24 -21.58
CA GLY A 55 -0.05 -9.55 -23.01
C GLY A 55 1.27 -10.09 -23.55
N ILE A 56 1.92 -9.34 -24.44
CA ILE A 56 3.20 -9.76 -25.05
C ILE A 56 4.39 -9.57 -24.12
N ASP A 57 4.21 -8.88 -23.00
CA ASP A 57 5.26 -8.66 -22.01
C ASP A 57 4.94 -9.55 -20.81
N SER A 58 5.64 -10.68 -20.69
CA SER A 58 5.50 -11.59 -19.55
C SER A 58 6.16 -11.04 -18.28
N GLY A 59 7.01 -10.02 -18.43
CA GLY A 59 7.99 -9.64 -17.40
C GLY A 59 9.05 -10.74 -17.23
N ALA A 60 9.61 -10.84 -16.02
CA ALA A 60 10.48 -11.93 -15.65
C ALA A 60 9.77 -13.29 -15.69
N ILE A 61 10.52 -14.36 -15.98
CA ILE A 61 10.01 -15.74 -15.93
C ILE A 61 10.78 -16.48 -14.84
N GLY A 62 10.03 -17.04 -13.89
CA GLY A 62 10.58 -17.80 -12.78
C GLY A 62 11.16 -19.16 -13.20
N PRO A 63 11.98 -19.79 -12.34
CA PRO A 63 12.57 -21.11 -12.59
C PRO A 63 11.57 -22.23 -12.97
N SER A 64 10.31 -22.13 -12.52
CA SER A 64 9.24 -23.08 -12.85
C SER A 64 8.43 -22.72 -14.10
N GLY A 65 8.73 -21.58 -14.73
CA GLY A 65 8.03 -21.06 -15.91
C GLY A 65 6.87 -20.11 -15.59
N ILE A 66 6.67 -19.74 -14.33
CA ILE A 66 5.64 -18.76 -13.94
C ILE A 66 6.06 -17.37 -14.43
N GLU A 67 5.13 -16.68 -15.09
CA GLU A 67 5.34 -15.32 -15.59
C GLU A 67 5.05 -14.28 -14.50
N GLU A 68 5.87 -13.24 -14.43
CA GLU A 68 5.69 -12.13 -13.51
C GLU A 68 4.33 -11.44 -13.71
N ALA A 69 3.91 -11.24 -14.96
CA ALA A 69 2.65 -10.57 -15.29
C ALA A 69 1.43 -11.23 -14.62
N GLU A 70 1.42 -12.57 -14.52
CA GLU A 70 0.33 -13.34 -13.91
C GLU A 70 0.24 -13.08 -12.40
N ILE A 71 1.38 -13.12 -11.69
CA ILE A 71 1.41 -12.89 -10.24
C ILE A 71 1.09 -11.42 -9.94
N ASN A 72 1.62 -10.47 -10.72
CA ASN A 72 1.32 -9.05 -10.58
C ASN A 72 -0.19 -8.79 -10.64
N LEU A 73 -0.88 -9.39 -11.62
CA LEU A 73 -2.33 -9.27 -11.76
C LEU A 73 -3.06 -9.82 -10.54
N LYS A 74 -2.70 -11.02 -10.08
CA LYS A 74 -3.35 -11.65 -8.92
C LYS A 74 -3.20 -10.82 -7.65
N ILE A 75 -2.01 -10.28 -7.38
CA ILE A 75 -1.78 -9.40 -6.22
C ILE A 75 -2.60 -8.10 -6.37
N ALA A 76 -2.60 -7.49 -7.55
CA ALA A 76 -3.33 -6.25 -7.81
C ALA A 76 -4.85 -6.40 -7.61
N LEU A 77 -5.44 -7.49 -8.09
CA LEU A 77 -6.87 -7.78 -7.90
C LEU A 77 -7.21 -7.97 -6.42
N LYS A 78 -6.35 -8.66 -5.66
CA LYS A 78 -6.53 -8.80 -4.20
C LYS A 78 -6.40 -7.46 -3.47
N LEU A 79 -5.46 -6.61 -3.90
CA LEU A 79 -5.30 -5.25 -3.37
C LEU A 79 -6.52 -4.38 -3.68
N ARG A 80 -7.06 -4.47 -4.90
CA ARG A 80 -8.32 -3.81 -5.25
C ARG A 80 -9.42 -4.23 -4.30
N ASP A 81 -9.61 -5.53 -4.13
CA ASP A 81 -10.73 -6.09 -3.36
C ASP A 81 -10.66 -5.63 -1.88
N ILE A 82 -9.46 -5.60 -1.27
CA ILE A 82 -9.32 -5.11 0.10
C ILE A 82 -9.57 -3.59 0.20
N ILE A 83 -9.12 -2.78 -0.76
CA ILE A 83 -9.38 -1.33 -0.75
C ILE A 83 -10.88 -1.05 -0.89
N VAL A 84 -11.53 -1.66 -1.88
CA VAL A 84 -12.97 -1.46 -2.16
C VAL A 84 -13.82 -1.94 -0.98
N LYS A 85 -13.48 -3.10 -0.38
CA LYS A 85 -14.18 -3.60 0.81
C LYS A 85 -14.09 -2.65 2.00
N ASN A 86 -13.03 -1.85 2.08
CA ASN A 86 -12.82 -0.84 3.13
C ASN A 86 -13.22 0.58 2.69
N GLY A 87 -13.99 0.71 1.61
CA GLY A 87 -14.63 1.96 1.19
C GLY A 87 -13.79 2.86 0.28
N GLY A 88 -12.54 2.49 -0.04
CA GLY A 88 -11.72 3.21 -1.00
C GLY A 88 -12.13 2.96 -2.45
N LYS A 89 -11.71 3.83 -3.36
CA LYS A 89 -11.92 3.67 -4.81
C LYS A 89 -10.64 3.21 -5.47
N VAL A 90 -10.75 2.42 -6.52
CA VAL A 90 -9.61 1.85 -7.24
C VAL A 90 -9.77 2.05 -8.74
N VAL A 91 -8.67 2.43 -9.40
CA VAL A 91 -8.53 2.41 -10.85
C VAL A 91 -7.41 1.42 -11.18
N LEU A 92 -7.75 0.32 -11.83
CA LEU A 92 -6.77 -0.64 -12.35
C LEU A 92 -6.37 -0.25 -13.77
N THR A 93 -5.08 -0.32 -14.10
CA THR A 93 -4.63 -0.15 -15.49
C THR A 93 -5.06 -1.34 -16.36
N ARG A 94 -5.05 -2.56 -15.82
CA ARG A 94 -5.59 -3.77 -16.44
C ARG A 94 -6.25 -4.69 -15.42
N GLU A 95 -7.25 -5.46 -15.88
CA GLU A 95 -7.98 -6.46 -15.07
C GLU A 95 -7.84 -7.89 -15.61
N THR A 96 -7.14 -8.05 -16.73
CA THR A 96 -6.93 -9.32 -17.42
C THR A 96 -5.44 -9.49 -17.75
N GLU A 97 -5.08 -10.67 -18.28
CA GLU A 97 -3.72 -10.94 -18.78
C GLU A 97 -3.42 -10.26 -20.12
N GLU A 98 -4.36 -9.53 -20.69
CA GLU A 98 -4.15 -8.81 -21.94
C GLU A 98 -3.28 -7.57 -21.71
N GLY A 99 -2.53 -7.18 -22.75
CA GLY A 99 -1.85 -5.89 -22.77
C GLY A 99 -2.75 -4.79 -23.30
N LEU A 100 -2.39 -3.55 -23.01
CA LEU A 100 -3.12 -2.33 -23.34
C LEU A 100 -2.59 -1.74 -24.65
N TYR A 101 -2.54 -2.53 -25.71
CA TYR A 101 -2.13 -2.08 -27.05
C TYR A 101 -3.10 -2.58 -28.11
N THR A 102 -3.10 -1.93 -29.27
CA THR A 102 -4.04 -2.24 -30.34
C THR A 102 -3.34 -2.96 -31.49
N ALA A 103 -4.14 -3.55 -32.39
CA ALA A 103 -3.63 -4.16 -33.63
C ALA A 103 -2.96 -3.15 -34.59
N LYS A 104 -2.96 -1.85 -34.26
CA LYS A 104 -2.26 -0.81 -35.03
C LYS A 104 -0.75 -0.85 -34.81
N SER A 105 -0.31 -1.29 -33.63
CA SER A 105 1.10 -1.45 -33.31
C SER A 105 1.69 -2.61 -34.11
N LYS A 106 2.76 -2.36 -34.86
CA LYS A 106 3.36 -3.30 -35.84
C LYS A 106 4.62 -3.97 -35.31
N SER A 107 5.14 -3.54 -34.18
CA SER A 107 6.32 -4.11 -33.53
C SER A 107 6.14 -4.24 -32.03
N LEU A 108 6.89 -5.14 -31.40
CA LEU A 108 6.91 -5.31 -29.94
C LEU A 108 7.24 -4.00 -29.21
N LYS A 109 8.14 -3.18 -29.77
CA LYS A 109 8.49 -1.88 -29.20
C LYS A 109 7.31 -0.91 -29.25
N GLU A 110 6.59 -0.85 -30.36
CA GLU A 110 5.39 -0.01 -30.49
C GLU A 110 4.31 -0.47 -29.52
N MET A 111 4.07 -1.78 -29.41
CA MET A 111 3.10 -2.35 -28.45
C MET A 111 3.46 -1.98 -27.01
N LYS A 112 4.72 -2.16 -26.58
CA LYS A 112 5.17 -1.76 -25.24
C LYS A 112 5.05 -0.25 -25.00
N THR A 113 5.31 0.55 -26.02
CA THR A 113 5.17 2.00 -25.93
C THR A 113 3.70 2.40 -25.77
N GLU A 114 2.82 1.88 -26.62
CA GLU A 114 1.37 2.11 -26.56
C GLU A 114 0.79 1.65 -25.21
N ASP A 115 1.19 0.47 -24.74
CA ASP A 115 0.80 -0.08 -23.43
C ASP A 115 1.12 0.89 -22.28
N LEU A 116 2.36 1.36 -22.18
CA LEU A 116 2.77 2.31 -21.16
C LEU A 116 2.02 3.65 -21.24
N HIS A 117 1.76 4.15 -22.45
CA HIS A 117 0.99 5.39 -22.64
C HIS A 117 -0.48 5.20 -22.22
N ASN A 118 -1.08 4.07 -22.56
CA ASN A 118 -2.46 3.77 -22.17
C ASN A 118 -2.59 3.58 -20.64
N ARG A 119 -1.61 2.96 -19.98
CA ARG A 119 -1.55 2.91 -18.50
C ARG A 119 -1.57 4.30 -17.89
N LYS A 120 -0.69 5.20 -18.39
CA LYS A 120 -0.65 6.60 -17.95
C LYS A 120 -1.99 7.28 -18.13
N GLU A 121 -2.59 7.17 -19.31
CA GLU A 121 -3.88 7.77 -19.65
C GLU A 121 -5.03 7.28 -18.74
N ILE A 122 -5.05 5.98 -18.40
CA ILE A 122 -6.03 5.40 -17.48
C ILE A 122 -5.88 6.03 -16.08
N ILE A 123 -4.66 6.15 -15.57
CA ILE A 123 -4.40 6.74 -14.25
C ILE A 123 -4.76 8.23 -14.21
N GLU A 124 -4.37 8.99 -15.24
CA GLU A 124 -4.68 10.42 -15.32
C GLU A 124 -6.20 10.66 -15.42
N ARG A 125 -6.91 9.91 -16.28
CA ARG A 125 -8.37 10.02 -16.41
C ARG A 125 -9.12 9.54 -15.18
N GLY A 126 -8.52 8.61 -14.43
CA GLY A 126 -9.02 8.13 -13.16
C GLY A 126 -9.02 9.20 -12.07
N ASN A 127 -8.28 10.30 -12.23
CA ASN A 127 -8.00 11.29 -11.18
C ASN A 127 -7.48 10.62 -9.90
N CYS A 128 -6.57 9.65 -10.06
CA CYS A 128 -5.99 8.92 -8.94
C CYS A 128 -5.20 9.85 -8.02
N ASP A 129 -5.30 9.66 -6.71
CA ASP A 129 -4.52 10.41 -5.71
C ASP A 129 -3.09 9.88 -5.59
N ILE A 130 -2.90 8.58 -5.83
CA ILE A 130 -1.59 7.90 -5.83
C ILE A 130 -1.60 6.77 -6.88
N LEU A 131 -0.41 6.32 -7.29
CA LEU A 131 -0.21 5.10 -8.08
C LEU A 131 0.68 4.10 -7.34
N ILE A 132 0.22 2.85 -7.27
CA ILE A 132 1.00 1.68 -6.86
C ILE A 132 1.18 0.75 -8.06
N SER A 133 2.39 0.69 -8.61
CA SER A 133 2.74 -0.27 -9.66
C SER A 133 3.33 -1.53 -9.02
N ILE A 134 2.73 -2.69 -9.29
CA ILE A 134 3.05 -3.98 -8.66
C ILE A 134 3.92 -4.79 -9.62
N HIS A 135 5.09 -5.19 -9.14
CA HIS A 135 6.13 -5.92 -9.87
C HIS A 135 6.75 -7.04 -9.03
N LEU A 136 7.49 -7.92 -9.69
CA LEU A 136 8.38 -8.89 -9.05
C LEU A 136 9.82 -8.71 -9.51
N ASN A 137 10.74 -8.71 -8.55
CA ASN A 137 12.13 -8.50 -8.86
C ASN A 137 12.74 -9.76 -9.47
N SER A 138 13.79 -9.59 -10.26
CA SER A 138 14.54 -10.69 -10.83
C SER A 138 15.99 -10.29 -11.06
N PHE A 139 16.90 -11.03 -10.43
CA PHE A 139 18.34 -10.92 -10.65
C PHE A 139 18.91 -12.23 -11.15
N GLU A 140 20.05 -12.16 -11.84
CA GLU A 140 20.80 -13.33 -12.32
C GLU A 140 21.12 -14.32 -11.18
N GLN A 141 21.45 -13.80 -9.99
CA GLN A 141 21.72 -14.64 -8.83
C GLN A 141 20.41 -14.92 -8.06
N SER A 142 20.03 -16.19 -7.97
CA SER A 142 18.82 -16.68 -7.31
C SER A 142 18.80 -16.59 -5.77
N LYS A 143 19.82 -15.97 -5.15
CA LYS A 143 19.96 -15.89 -3.70
C LYS A 143 19.27 -14.67 -3.06
N TYR A 144 18.91 -13.68 -3.86
CA TYR A 144 18.29 -12.46 -3.36
C TYR A 144 16.82 -12.69 -3.03
N TYR A 145 16.31 -12.02 -2.00
CA TYR A 145 14.94 -12.16 -1.51
C TYR A 145 14.46 -10.85 -0.87
N GLY A 146 13.18 -10.83 -0.54
CA GLY A 146 12.54 -9.77 0.24
C GLY A 146 11.99 -8.64 -0.62
N ALA A 147 10.76 -8.22 -0.30
CA ALA A 147 10.08 -7.14 -1.00
C ALA A 147 10.79 -5.78 -0.86
N GLN A 148 10.68 -4.94 -1.89
CA GLN A 148 11.26 -3.61 -1.93
C GLN A 148 10.36 -2.61 -2.66
N THR A 149 10.28 -1.38 -2.15
CA THR A 149 9.62 -0.28 -2.84
C THR A 149 10.60 0.65 -3.52
N PHE A 150 10.20 1.24 -4.63
CA PHE A 150 10.97 2.24 -5.37
C PHE A 150 10.13 3.48 -5.66
N TYR A 151 10.77 4.63 -5.75
CA TYR A 151 10.10 5.91 -6.01
C TYR A 151 10.92 6.78 -6.97
N GLY A 152 10.24 7.70 -7.67
CA GLY A 152 10.89 8.61 -8.61
C GLY A 152 11.81 9.61 -7.90
N LYS A 153 12.90 9.98 -8.58
CA LYS A 153 13.88 10.96 -8.09
C LYS A 153 13.21 12.29 -7.72
N ASP A 154 13.70 12.91 -6.64
CA ASP A 154 13.25 14.22 -6.14
C ASP A 154 11.74 14.31 -5.82
N ASN A 155 11.03 13.18 -5.67
CA ASN A 155 9.62 13.15 -5.31
C ASN A 155 9.42 12.75 -3.84
N LEU A 156 9.35 13.75 -2.96
CA LEU A 156 9.21 13.56 -1.51
C LEU A 156 7.92 12.83 -1.12
N GLU A 157 6.82 13.07 -1.82
CA GLU A 157 5.54 12.40 -1.50
C GLU A 157 5.58 10.92 -1.90
N SER A 158 6.15 10.59 -3.06
CA SER A 158 6.40 9.19 -3.44
C SER A 158 7.37 8.51 -2.48
N GLN A 159 8.40 9.21 -1.99
CA GLN A 159 9.32 8.67 -0.97
C GLN A 159 8.59 8.32 0.33
N LYS A 160 7.71 9.21 0.83
CA LYS A 160 6.90 8.95 2.04
C LYS A 160 5.95 7.77 1.84
N LEU A 161 5.31 7.68 0.66
CA LEU A 161 4.43 6.58 0.29
C LEU A 161 5.20 5.25 0.25
N ALA A 162 6.34 5.22 -0.44
CA ALA A 162 7.23 4.07 -0.53
C ALA A 162 7.70 3.61 0.86
N LEU A 163 8.11 4.55 1.72
CA LEU A 163 8.51 4.25 3.10
C LEU A 163 7.38 3.65 3.93
N SER A 164 6.17 4.20 3.81
CA SER A 164 5.00 3.70 4.53
C SER A 164 4.67 2.26 4.13
N ILE A 165 4.71 1.96 2.83
CA ILE A 165 4.47 0.62 2.29
C ILE A 165 5.62 -0.34 2.62
N GLN A 166 6.88 0.07 2.47
CA GLN A 166 8.05 -0.77 2.81
C GLN A 166 8.00 -1.23 4.27
N ASN A 167 7.63 -0.35 5.20
CA ASN A 167 7.54 -0.71 6.62
C ASN A 167 6.45 -1.75 6.87
N GLN A 168 5.32 -1.68 6.16
CA GLN A 168 4.25 -2.67 6.29
C GLN A 168 4.58 -3.99 5.60
N LEU A 169 5.27 -3.96 4.45
CA LEU A 169 5.82 -5.16 3.81
C LEU A 169 6.75 -5.91 4.78
N ARG A 170 7.62 -5.19 5.50
CA ARG A 170 8.48 -5.79 6.53
C ARG A 170 7.68 -6.34 7.72
N GLU A 171 6.72 -5.58 8.25
CA GLU A 171 5.96 -6.03 9.41
C GLU A 171 5.11 -7.27 9.12
N VAL A 172 4.52 -7.37 7.93
CA VAL A 172 3.56 -8.41 7.56
C VAL A 172 4.22 -9.63 6.91
N LEU A 173 5.23 -9.44 6.06
CA LEU A 173 5.82 -10.51 5.26
C LEU A 173 7.10 -11.07 5.89
N ASP A 174 8.03 -10.19 6.25
CA ASP A 174 9.35 -10.57 6.75
C ASP A 174 9.98 -9.44 7.59
N LYS A 175 10.00 -9.62 8.91
CA LYS A 175 10.55 -8.63 9.87
C LYS A 175 12.07 -8.51 9.76
N ASP A 176 12.73 -9.53 9.22
CA ASP A 176 14.16 -9.55 9.04
C ASP A 176 14.60 -8.90 7.72
N ASN A 177 13.69 -8.68 6.78
CA ASN A 177 13.94 -7.90 5.57
C ASN A 177 14.53 -6.52 5.92
N LYS A 178 15.75 -6.26 5.42
CA LYS A 178 16.51 -5.02 5.65
C LYS A 178 16.45 -4.05 4.47
N ARG A 179 15.69 -4.36 3.42
CA ARG A 179 15.54 -3.48 2.27
C ARG A 179 14.85 -2.18 2.68
N VAL A 180 15.28 -1.12 2.02
CA VAL A 180 14.78 0.23 2.21
C VAL A 180 14.25 0.74 0.87
N PRO A 181 13.34 1.73 0.89
CA PRO A 181 12.90 2.37 -0.34
C PRO A 181 14.12 2.92 -1.10
N GLN A 182 14.15 2.74 -2.41
CA GLN A 182 15.21 3.26 -3.27
C GLN A 182 14.68 4.18 -4.35
N GLU A 183 15.49 5.17 -4.70
CA GLU A 183 15.23 6.00 -5.87
C GLU A 183 15.40 5.16 -7.13
N LEU A 184 14.55 5.46 -8.11
CA LEU A 184 14.60 4.83 -9.40
C LEU A 184 14.55 5.91 -10.47
N GLU A 185 15.49 5.79 -11.41
CA GLU A 185 15.54 6.62 -12.62
C GLU A 185 14.91 5.82 -13.77
N ASP A 186 14.33 6.52 -14.74
CA ASP A 186 13.84 5.93 -16.01
C ASP A 186 12.65 4.94 -16.00
N VAL A 187 11.80 4.88 -14.96
CA VAL A 187 10.49 4.22 -15.11
C VAL A 187 9.44 5.20 -15.62
N PHE A 188 8.90 4.88 -16.82
CA PHE A 188 7.98 5.73 -17.56
C PHE A 188 6.79 6.23 -16.71
N LEU A 189 6.04 5.34 -16.07
CA LEU A 189 4.86 5.75 -15.28
C LEU A 189 5.23 6.65 -14.11
N ILE A 190 6.29 6.32 -13.38
CA ILE A 190 6.73 7.07 -12.20
C ILE A 190 7.21 8.47 -12.59
N ASN A 191 7.84 8.61 -13.76
CA ASN A 191 8.43 9.88 -14.20
C ASN A 191 7.44 10.78 -14.96
N ASN A 192 6.29 10.28 -15.38
CA ASN A 192 5.35 11.01 -16.25
C ASN A 192 3.98 11.26 -15.59
N LEU A 193 3.84 11.04 -14.28
CA LEU A 193 2.60 11.30 -13.54
C LEU A 193 2.81 12.42 -12.52
N ASP A 194 1.82 13.32 -12.40
CA ASP A 194 1.83 14.46 -11.47
C ASP A 194 1.34 14.09 -10.04
N ILE A 195 1.29 12.80 -9.73
CA ILE A 195 0.81 12.24 -8.46
C ILE A 195 1.90 11.39 -7.80
N PRO A 196 1.86 11.18 -6.47
CA PRO A 196 2.76 10.24 -5.82
C PRO A 196 2.61 8.84 -6.43
N ALA A 197 3.70 8.32 -6.97
CA ALA A 197 3.74 7.06 -7.71
C ALA A 197 4.95 6.25 -7.25
N ILE A 198 4.74 4.97 -6.99
CA ILE A 198 5.79 4.04 -6.56
C ILE A 198 5.72 2.72 -7.33
N VAL A 199 6.85 2.01 -7.37
CA VAL A 199 6.92 0.59 -7.75
C VAL A 199 7.06 -0.25 -6.48
N VAL A 200 6.33 -1.34 -6.39
CA VAL A 200 6.44 -2.34 -5.33
C VAL A 200 6.91 -3.65 -5.94
N GLU A 201 8.19 -3.96 -5.73
CA GLU A 201 8.76 -5.27 -6.02
C GLU A 201 8.43 -6.22 -4.88
N CYS A 202 7.47 -7.12 -5.08
CA CYS A 202 6.87 -7.90 -3.98
C CYS A 202 7.74 -9.06 -3.47
N GLY A 203 8.83 -9.37 -4.16
CA GLY A 203 9.76 -10.45 -3.86
C GLY A 203 10.63 -10.74 -5.09
N PHE A 204 11.49 -11.76 -5.02
CA PHE A 204 12.39 -12.12 -6.13
C PHE A 204 11.91 -13.36 -6.87
N LEU A 205 11.32 -13.20 -8.05
CA LEU A 205 10.85 -14.32 -8.88
C LEU A 205 12.01 -15.25 -9.31
N SER A 206 13.24 -14.73 -9.42
CA SER A 206 14.43 -15.54 -9.73
C SER A 206 14.90 -16.43 -8.58
N ASN A 207 14.39 -16.25 -7.36
CA ASN A 207 14.69 -17.08 -6.20
C ASN A 207 13.65 -18.20 -6.06
N PRO A 208 14.02 -19.49 -6.17
CA PRO A 208 13.06 -20.60 -6.13
C PRO A 208 12.22 -20.71 -4.85
N THR A 209 12.71 -20.20 -3.72
CA THR A 209 11.95 -20.16 -2.48
C THR A 209 10.90 -19.05 -2.52
N GLU A 210 11.30 -17.88 -2.99
CA GLU A 210 10.40 -16.73 -3.16
C GLU A 210 9.37 -17.01 -4.26
N GLU A 211 9.74 -17.61 -5.40
CA GLU A 211 8.80 -18.00 -6.47
C GLU A 211 7.64 -18.84 -5.92
N LYS A 212 7.92 -19.82 -5.05
CA LYS A 212 6.88 -20.64 -4.41
C LYS A 212 5.97 -19.82 -3.49
N LEU A 213 6.54 -18.86 -2.76
CA LEU A 213 5.75 -17.95 -1.92
C LEU A 213 4.90 -17.01 -2.78
N LEU A 214 5.48 -16.42 -3.83
CA LEU A 214 4.81 -15.48 -4.73
C LEU A 214 3.68 -16.16 -5.53
N ALA A 215 3.81 -17.46 -5.80
CA ALA A 215 2.75 -18.28 -6.39
C ALA A 215 1.64 -18.68 -5.39
N ASP A 216 1.88 -18.58 -4.08
CA ASP A 216 0.92 -18.95 -3.04
C ASP A 216 -0.16 -17.87 -2.86
N GLU A 217 -1.42 -18.30 -2.95
CA GLU A 217 -2.59 -17.42 -2.88
C GLU A 217 -2.71 -16.68 -1.53
N ASP A 218 -2.31 -17.30 -0.42
CA ASP A 218 -2.39 -16.68 0.90
C ASP A 218 -1.24 -15.71 1.13
N TYR A 219 -0.05 -15.99 0.59
CA TYR A 219 1.05 -15.03 0.57
C TYR A 219 0.72 -13.81 -0.28
N GLN A 220 0.10 -13.98 -1.45
CA GLN A 220 -0.40 -12.85 -2.27
C GLN A 220 -1.42 -12.00 -1.51
N LYS A 221 -2.32 -12.60 -0.72
CA LYS A 221 -3.23 -11.84 0.16
C LYS A 221 -2.47 -11.07 1.24
N LYS A 222 -1.40 -11.65 1.81
CA LYS A 222 -0.55 -10.95 2.78
C LYS A 222 0.17 -9.76 2.15
N ILE A 223 0.67 -9.90 0.92
CA ILE A 223 1.28 -8.78 0.16
C ILE A 223 0.25 -7.67 -0.03
N ALA A 224 -0.95 -8.01 -0.54
CA ALA A 224 -2.02 -7.04 -0.72
C ALA A 224 -2.42 -6.35 0.60
N LEU A 225 -2.51 -7.09 1.71
CA LEU A 225 -2.77 -6.54 3.05
C LEU A 225 -1.66 -5.59 3.51
N ALA A 226 -0.40 -5.95 3.30
CA ALA A 226 0.74 -5.12 3.65
C ALA A 226 0.74 -3.79 2.89
N ILE A 227 0.51 -3.85 1.57
CA ILE A 227 0.40 -2.66 0.72
C ILE A 227 -0.79 -1.79 1.18
N TYR A 228 -1.96 -2.39 1.40
CA TYR A 228 -3.14 -1.70 1.92
C TYR A 228 -2.86 -0.96 3.24
N ASN A 229 -2.26 -1.63 4.22
CA ASN A 229 -1.91 -1.02 5.50
C ASN A 229 -0.92 0.15 5.30
N GLY A 230 -0.01 0.03 4.33
CA GLY A 230 0.95 1.08 4.00
C GLY A 230 0.29 2.30 3.38
N ILE A 231 -0.69 2.10 2.50
CA ILE A 231 -1.50 3.17 1.91
C ILE A 231 -2.28 3.91 3.01
N VAL A 232 -2.98 3.18 3.89
CA VAL A 232 -3.73 3.80 4.98
C VAL A 232 -2.80 4.58 5.91
N LYS A 233 -1.62 4.03 6.23
CA LYS A 233 -0.62 4.72 7.05
C LYS A 233 -0.11 6.01 6.39
N TYR A 234 0.14 5.98 5.08
CA TYR A 234 0.54 7.17 4.32
C TYR A 234 -0.50 8.30 4.42
N PHE A 235 -1.78 8.00 4.18
CA PHE A 235 -2.83 9.01 4.25
C PHE A 235 -3.07 9.52 5.67
N LEU A 236 -2.99 8.64 6.68
CA LEU A 236 -3.05 9.03 8.09
C LEU A 236 -1.95 10.05 8.46
N ASP A 237 -0.71 9.79 8.05
CA ASP A 237 0.42 10.67 8.36
C ASP A 237 0.33 11.99 7.59
N LYS A 238 -0.25 11.97 6.39
CA LYS A 238 -0.54 13.17 5.60
C LYS A 238 -1.63 14.04 6.23
N GLU A 239 -2.68 13.46 6.79
CA GLU A 239 -3.70 14.24 7.52
C GLU A 239 -3.12 14.88 8.79
N ASN A 240 -2.34 14.12 9.57
CA ASN A 240 -1.74 14.63 10.81
C ASN A 240 -0.69 15.73 10.62
N THR A 241 -0.11 15.85 9.41
CA THR A 241 0.85 16.91 9.07
C THR A 241 0.18 18.18 8.51
N ASN A 242 -1.13 18.11 8.21
CA ASN A 242 -1.93 19.23 7.71
C ASN A 242 -2.81 19.91 8.80
N ILE A 243 -2.67 19.50 10.07
CA ILE A 243 -3.29 20.11 11.26
C ILE A 243 -2.21 20.85 12.05
#